data_AF-A0A831K567-F1
#
_entry.id   AF-A0A831K567-F1
#
_cell.length_a   1.000
_cell.length_b   1.000
_cell.length_c   1.000
_cell.angle_alpha   90.00
_cell.angle_beta   90.00
_cell.angle_gamma   90.00
#
_symmetry.space_group_name_H-M   'P 1'
#
loop_
_entity.id
_entity.type
_entity.pdbx_description
1 polymer ?
#
loop_
_entity_poly.entity_id
_entity_poly.type
_entity_poly.pdbx_seq_one_letter_code
_entity_poly.pdbx_strand_id
1 'polypeptide(L)'
;YTTVYGHLSRFAKGLKNGKTVKQGQIIGYVGSTGLATGPHLHYEFRVHGKHRNPLTIKLPKSIRLAKSELSRFKKITAPLLAQLDELRAKTMVASAH
;
A
#
# COMPACT_ATOMS: atom_id res chain seq x y z
N TYR A 1 3.53 -8.27 1.23
CA TYR A 1 4.97 -7.95 1.16
C TYR A 1 5.25 -6.77 2.08
N THR A 2 6.51 -6.50 2.38
CA THR A 2 6.95 -5.37 3.22
C THR A 2 8.09 -4.63 2.54
N THR A 3 8.13 -3.31 2.67
CA THR A 3 9.22 -2.48 2.15
C THR A 3 9.92 -1.72 3.28
N VAL A 4 11.24 -1.55 3.17
CA VAL A 4 12.06 -0.78 4.12
C VAL A 4 12.71 0.38 3.39
N TYR A 5 12.75 1.54 4.05
CA TYR A 5 13.39 2.77 3.55
C TYR A 5 14.35 3.28 4.64
N GLY A 6 15.65 3.08 4.43
CA GLY A 6 16.72 3.45 5.35
C GLY A 6 17.45 4.73 4.95
N HIS A 7 18.33 5.19 5.84
CA HIS A 7 19.17 6.38 5.69
C HIS A 7 18.41 7.69 5.47
N LEU A 8 17.13 7.76 5.86
CA LEU A 8 16.32 8.95 5.68
C LEU A 8 16.84 10.12 6.54
N SER A 9 16.83 11.34 5.99
CA SER A 9 17.12 12.56 6.74
C SER A 9 15.93 12.99 7.61
N ARG A 10 14.71 12.77 7.12
CA ARG A 10 13.46 13.04 7.84
C ARG A 10 12.28 12.27 7.26
N PHE A 11 11.26 12.07 8.07
CA PHE A 11 9.96 11.55 7.63
C PHE A 11 9.08 12.67 7.06
N ALA A 12 8.13 12.31 6.20
CA ALA A 12 7.11 13.24 5.73
C ALA A 12 6.21 13.71 6.89
N LYS A 13 5.74 14.97 6.82
CA LYS A 13 4.91 15.56 7.88
C LYS A 13 3.63 14.74 8.11
N GLY A 14 3.32 14.48 9.38
CA GLY A 14 2.13 13.74 9.78
C GLY A 14 2.15 12.25 9.45
N LEU A 15 3.30 11.69 9.05
CA LEU A 15 3.49 10.23 9.02
C LEU A 15 3.62 9.71 10.44
N LYS A 16 2.95 8.60 10.73
CA LYS A 16 2.97 7.93 12.04
C LYS A 16 2.67 6.44 11.86
N ASN A 17 3.02 5.64 12.87
CA ASN A 17 2.70 4.21 12.88
C ASN A 17 1.20 3.97 12.70
N GLY A 18 0.85 2.96 11.89
CA GLY A 18 -0.54 2.63 11.55
C GLY A 18 -1.17 3.52 10.47
N LYS A 19 -0.50 4.59 10.00
CA LYS A 19 -1.04 5.43 8.92
C LYS A 19 -1.02 4.69 7.58
N THR A 20 -2.16 4.61 6.92
CA THR A 20 -2.26 4.13 5.53
C THR A 20 -1.62 5.13 4.56
N VAL A 21 -0.87 4.61 3.59
CA VAL A 21 -0.23 5.41 2.53
C VAL A 21 -0.62 4.86 1.15
N LYS A 22 -0.64 5.73 0.14
CA LYS A 22 -0.87 5.33 -1.26
C LYS A 22 0.45 5.16 -1.99
N GLN A 23 0.46 4.33 -3.03
CA GLN A 23 1.62 4.25 -3.93
C GLN A 23 1.91 5.63 -4.53
N GLY A 24 3.19 6.01 -4.55
CA GLY A 24 3.65 7.33 -5.01
C GLY A 24 3.54 8.45 -3.97
N GLN A 25 2.97 8.19 -2.79
CA GLN A 25 2.95 9.15 -1.69
C GLN A 25 4.36 9.33 -1.11
N ILE A 26 4.75 10.59 -0.87
CA ILE A 26 5.99 10.91 -0.17
C ILE A 26 5.87 10.49 1.30
N ILE A 27 6.82 9.67 1.76
CA ILE A 27 6.89 9.18 3.15
C ILE A 27 8.16 9.63 3.89
N GLY A 28 9.16 10.14 3.16
CA GLY A 28 10.40 10.61 3.74
C GLY A 28 11.35 11.15 2.68
N TYR A 29 12.52 11.60 3.13
CA TYR A 29 13.52 12.27 2.30
C TYR A 29 14.87 11.61 2.51
N VAL A 30 15.64 11.48 1.42
CA VAL A 30 16.99 10.88 1.45
C VAL A 30 17.90 11.64 2.40
N GLY A 31 18.83 10.91 3.02
CA GLY A 31 19.85 11.43 3.90
C GLY A 31 21.03 10.47 3.98
N SER A 32 21.80 10.57 5.06
CA SER A 32 22.96 9.72 5.34
C SER A 32 22.97 9.27 6.81
N THR A 33 21.78 9.02 7.38
CA THR A 33 21.65 8.61 8.79
C THR A 33 22.02 7.14 8.99
N GLY A 34 22.56 6.80 10.18
CA GLY A 34 23.01 5.45 10.50
C GLY A 34 24.30 5.06 9.78
N LEU A 35 24.45 3.78 9.44
CA LEU A 35 25.61 3.27 8.71
C LEU A 35 25.47 3.60 7.22
N ALA A 36 25.87 4.80 6.82
CA ALA A 36 25.87 5.25 5.43
C ALA A 36 27.18 5.96 5.09
N THR A 37 27.77 5.66 3.94
CA THR A 37 28.99 6.31 3.43
C THR A 37 28.74 7.68 2.82
N GLY A 38 27.49 8.00 2.49
CA GLY A 38 27.05 9.27 1.92
C GLY A 38 25.56 9.25 1.62
N PRO A 39 24.97 10.35 1.12
CA PRO A 39 23.54 10.46 0.92
C PRO A 39 23.00 9.48 -0.14
N HIS A 40 22.20 8.49 0.30
CA HIS A 40 21.53 7.53 -0.59
C HIS A 40 20.31 6.91 0.10
N LEU A 41 19.47 6.23 -0.68
CA LEU A 41 18.33 5.49 -0.15
C LEU A 41 18.69 4.00 -0.04
N HIS A 42 18.62 3.45 1.17
CA HIS A 42 18.60 2.00 1.35
C HIS A 42 17.17 1.50 1.20
N TYR A 43 16.88 0.78 0.12
CA TYR A 43 15.56 0.26 -0.17
C TYR A 43 15.55 -1.26 -0.15
N GLU A 44 14.60 -1.83 0.59
CA GLU A 44 14.40 -3.27 0.60
C GLU A 44 12.96 -3.64 0.24
N PHE A 45 12.82 -4.77 -0.44
CA PHE A 45 11.54 -5.41 -0.67
C PHE A 45 11.57 -6.83 -0.12
N ARG A 46 10.63 -7.15 0.76
CA ARG A 46 10.55 -8.43 1.46
C ARG A 46 9.25 -9.15 1.12
N VAL A 47 9.35 -10.41 0.68
CA VAL A 47 8.19 -11.30 0.42
C VAL A 47 8.26 -12.44 1.43
N HIS A 48 7.25 -12.55 2.29
CA HIS A 48 7.25 -13.46 3.44
C HIS A 48 8.50 -13.32 4.32
N GLY A 49 8.89 -12.08 4.62
CA GLY A 49 10.06 -11.76 5.45
C GLY A 49 11.41 -11.90 4.74
N LYS A 50 11.49 -12.60 3.60
CA LYS A 50 12.76 -12.79 2.85
C LYS A 50 13.02 -11.65 1.88
N HIS A 51 14.25 -11.13 1.87
CA HIS A 51 14.70 -10.14 0.90
C HIS A 51 14.58 -10.69 -0.52
N ARG A 52 14.05 -9.88 -1.42
CA ARG A 52 13.95 -10.18 -2.85
C ARG A 52 14.50 -9.00 -3.61
N ASN A 53 15.20 -9.27 -4.72
CA ASN A 53 15.70 -8.23 -5.59
C ASN A 53 14.49 -7.43 -6.14
N PRO A 54 14.32 -6.15 -5.78
CA PRO A 54 13.11 -5.40 -6.15
C PRO A 54 12.95 -5.25 -7.67
N LEU A 55 14.04 -5.31 -8.43
CA LEU A 55 14.04 -5.14 -9.89
C LEU A 55 13.51 -6.37 -10.63
N THR A 56 13.51 -7.55 -10.00
CA THR A 56 13.10 -8.80 -10.64
C THR A 56 11.74 -9.32 -10.18
N ILE A 57 11.14 -8.67 -9.19
CA ILE A 57 9.80 -9.05 -8.71
C ILE A 57 8.77 -8.59 -9.72
N LYS A 58 7.96 -9.53 -10.23
CA LYS A 58 6.72 -9.23 -10.94
C LYS A 58 5.72 -8.65 -9.94
N LEU A 59 5.82 -7.35 -9.69
CA LEU A 59 4.78 -6.63 -8.98
C LEU A 59 3.49 -6.71 -9.80
N PRO A 60 2.30 -6.79 -9.17
CA PRO A 60 1.08 -6.57 -9.91
C PRO A 60 1.22 -5.18 -10.53
N LYS A 61 1.38 -5.13 -11.86
CA LYS A 61 1.28 -3.88 -12.61
C LYS A 61 -0.05 -3.28 -12.21
N SER A 62 -0.16 -1.95 -12.16
CA SER A 62 -1.49 -1.33 -12.09
C SER A 62 -2.26 -1.79 -13.33
N ILE A 63 -3.03 -2.87 -13.22
CA ILE A 63 -3.90 -3.35 -14.28
C ILE A 63 -5.01 -2.32 -14.32
N ARG A 64 -4.83 -1.31 -15.17
CA ARG A 64 -5.90 -0.38 -15.48
C ARG A 64 -6.91 -1.22 -16.26
N LEU A 65 -8.09 -1.40 -15.69
CA LEU A 65 -9.20 -2.03 -16.40
C LEU A 65 -9.42 -1.26 -17.71
N ALA A 66 -9.49 -1.96 -18.83
CA ALA A 66 -9.82 -1.32 -20.11
C ALA A 66 -11.16 -0.59 -19.98
N LYS A 67 -11.29 0.62 -20.55
CA LYS A 67 -12.52 1.42 -20.43
C LYS A 67 -13.76 0.65 -20.89
N SER A 68 -13.62 -0.24 -21.87
CA SER A 68 -14.67 -1.15 -22.36
C SER A 68 -15.18 -2.12 -21.30
N GLU A 69 -14.29 -2.63 -20.44
CA GLU A 69 -14.63 -3.61 -19.39
C GLU A 69 -15.20 -2.96 -18.13
N LEU A 70 -15.08 -1.64 -17.98
CA LEU A 70 -15.54 -0.92 -16.79
C LEU A 70 -17.05 -1.05 -16.56
N SER A 71 -17.85 -1.04 -17.63
CA SER A 71 -19.31 -1.19 -17.53
C SER A 71 -19.70 -2.59 -17.05
N ARG A 72 -19.05 -3.63 -17.60
CA ARG A 72 -19.24 -5.02 -17.20
C ARG A 72 -18.80 -5.24 -15.75
N PHE A 73 -17.63 -4.72 -15.37
CA PHE A 73 -17.13 -4.79 -14.00
C PHE A 73 -18.13 -4.19 -13.01
N LYS A 74 -18.62 -2.97 -13.28
CA LYS A 74 -19.62 -2.29 -12.43
C LYS A 74 -20.91 -3.10 -12.28
N LYS A 75 -21.43 -3.70 -13.36
CA LYS A 75 -22.64 -4.55 -13.31
C LYS A 75 -22.46 -5.75 -12.39
N ILE A 76 -21.28 -6.37 -12.41
CA ILE A 76 -20.96 -7.53 -11.56
C ILE A 76 -20.71 -7.11 -10.11
N THR A 77 -19.98 -6.01 -9.88
CA THR A 77 -19.63 -5.59 -8.51
C THR A 77 -20.74 -4.87 -7.77
N ALA A 78 -21.69 -4.22 -8.45
CA ALA A 78 -22.80 -3.51 -7.82
C ALA A 78 -23.59 -4.37 -6.80
N PRO A 79 -24.09 -5.58 -7.13
CA PRO A 79 -24.81 -6.40 -6.16
C PRO A 79 -23.91 -6.92 -5.04
N LEU A 80 -22.64 -7.23 -5.32
CA LEU A 80 -21.68 -7.70 -4.31
C LEU A 80 -21.34 -6.60 -3.29
N LEU A 81 -21.21 -5.35 -3.75
CA LEU A 81 -20.99 -4.20 -2.87
C LEU A 81 -22.21 -3.93 -2.00
N ALA A 82 -23.42 -4.02 -2.56
CA ALA A 82 -24.66 -3.86 -1.79
C ALA A 82 -24.77 -4.92 -0.67
N GLN A 83 -24.42 -6.17 -0.96
CA GLN A 83 -24.37 -7.24 0.04
C GLN A 83 -23.32 -6.96 1.13
N LEU A 84 -22.14 -6.44 0.76
CA LEU A 84 -21.09 -6.11 1.72
C LEU A 84 -21.51 -4.96 2.64
N ASP A 85 -22.23 -3.96 2.11
CA ASP A 85 -22.75 -2.84 2.88
C ASP A 85 -23.87 -3.29 3.84
N GLU A 86 -24.77 -4.17 3.41
CA GLU A 86 -25.81 -4.74 4.26
C GLU A 86 -25.21 -5.58 5.41
N LEU A 87 -24.21 -6.41 5.10
CA LEU A 87 -23.50 -7.20 6.11
C LEU A 87 -22.75 -6.31 7.11
N ARG A 88 -22.05 -5.27 6.63
CA ARG A 88 -21.40 -4.28 7.51
C ARG A 88 -22.39 -3.58 8.42
N ALA A 89 -23.55 -3.16 7.91
CA ALA A 89 -24.59 -2.53 8.70
C ALA A 89 -25.12 -3.48 9.79
N LYS A 90 -25.37 -4.75 9.46
CA LYS A 90 -25.77 -5.79 10.43
C LYS A 90 -24.70 -6.04 11.50
N THR A 91 -23.42 -6.10 11.13
CA THR A 91 -22.33 -6.32 12.09
C THR A 91 -22.15 -5.13 13.04
N MET A 92 -22.30 -3.88 12.56
CA MET A 92 -22.20 -2.70 13.43
C MET A 92 -23.35 -2.59 14.44
N VAL A 93 -24.56 -3.03 14.08
CA VAL A 93 -25.70 -3.08 15.00
C VAL A 93 -25.51 -4.19 16.06
N ALA A 94 -24.92 -5.33 15.70
CA ALA A 94 -24.66 -6.43 16.62
C ALA A 94 -23.51 -6.17 17.61
N SER A 95 -22.55 -5.29 17.28
CA SER A 95 -21.45 -4.92 18.19
C SER A 95 -21.79 -3.79 19.18
N ALA A 96 -23.01 -3.26 19.13
CA ALA A 96 -23.47 -2.12 19.93
C ALA A 96 -24.40 -2.52 21.10
N HIS A 97 -24.36 -3.79 21.54
CA HIS A 97 -25.05 -4.29 22.74
C HIS A 97 -24.04 -4.95 23.70
#